data_AF-A0A0U3SDR6-F1
#
_entry.id   AF-A0A0U3SDR6-F1
#
_cell.length_a   1.000
_cell.length_b   1.000
_cell.length_c   1.000
_cell.angle_alpha   90.00
_cell.angle_beta   90.00
_cell.angle_gamma   90.00
#
_symmetry.space_group_name_H-M   'P 1'
#
loop_
_entity.id
_entity.type
_entity.pdbx_description
1 polymer ?
#
loop_
_entity_poly.entity_id
_entity_poly.type
_entity_poly.pdbx_seq_one_letter_code
_entity_poly.pdbx_strand_id
1 'polypeptide(L)'
;MPRFLLYLAAFTLALAAIIYLLSAQFGPHIIHPYSARVLLLLAVLTGGTYYLTARVTAVKQDYFIAAYFGGVVLRFLGSILVLGIYLYRAGGVHNQGTISLLIAFFILYFLYAGFEIWAILSNLRPFSK
;
A
#
# COMPACT_ATOMS: atom_id res chain seq x y z
N MET A 1 17.81 4.44 4.13
CA MET A 1 17.03 3.47 3.31
C MET A 1 16.79 2.11 3.98
N PRO A 2 17.78 1.37 4.53
CA PRO A 2 17.53 -0.02 4.95
C PRO A 2 16.52 -0.15 6.10
N ARG A 3 16.48 0.82 7.03
CA ARG A 3 15.50 0.84 8.14
C ARG A 3 14.06 0.97 7.66
N PHE A 4 13.78 1.84 6.68
CA PHE A 4 12.43 1.99 6.12
C PHE A 4 11.98 0.70 5.41
N LEU A 5 12.84 0.12 4.58
CA LEU A 5 12.55 -1.15 3.89
C LEU A 5 12.33 -2.29 4.88
N LEU A 6 13.07 -2.32 5.99
CA LEU A 6 12.88 -3.29 7.06
C LEU A 6 11.53 -3.10 7.76
N TYR A 7 11.15 -1.86 8.10
CA TYR A 7 9.82 -1.59 8.68
C TYR A 7 8.69 -1.89 7.71
N LEU A 8 8.85 -1.56 6.43
CA LEU A 8 7.90 -1.90 5.38
C LEU A 8 7.77 -3.42 5.26
N ALA A 9 8.88 -4.15 5.19
CA ALA A 9 8.86 -5.61 5.12
C ALA A 9 8.22 -6.24 6.37
N ALA A 10 8.56 -5.77 7.57
CA ALA A 10 7.96 -6.24 8.81
C ALA A 10 6.45 -5.96 8.85
N PHE A 11 6.03 -4.77 8.42
CA PHE A 11 4.62 -4.39 8.32
C PHE A 11 3.86 -5.25 7.30
N THR A 12 4.41 -5.42 6.10
CA THR A 12 3.85 -6.29 5.05
C THR A 12 3.75 -7.74 5.52
N LEU A 13 4.77 -8.27 6.20
CA LEU A 13 4.76 -9.63 6.75
C LEU A 13 3.72 -9.79 7.85
N ALA A 14 3.58 -8.81 8.75
CA ALA A 14 2.55 -8.82 9.78
C ALA A 14 1.14 -8.84 9.17
N LEU A 15 0.89 -8.01 8.15
CA LEU A 15 -0.39 -8.02 7.43
C LEU A 15 -0.61 -9.31 6.64
N ALA A 16 0.44 -9.89 6.04
CA ALA A 16 0.35 -11.18 5.36
C ALA A 16 -0.04 -12.30 6.34
N ALA A 17 0.54 -12.31 7.54
CA ALA A 17 0.19 -13.26 8.59
C ALA A 17 -1.28 -13.10 9.04
N ILE A 18 -1.74 -11.86 9.23
CA ILE A 18 -3.14 -11.57 9.56
C ILE A 18 -4.09 -12.07 8.46
N ILE A 19 -3.79 -11.74 7.19
CA ILE A 19 -4.61 -12.21 6.05
C ILE A 19 -4.62 -13.74 6.00
N TYR A 20 -3.48 -14.39 6.22
CA TYR A 20 -3.39 -15.85 6.23
C TYR A 20 -4.23 -16.47 7.34
N LEU A 21 -4.09 -16.00 8.59
CA LEU A 21 -4.84 -16.51 9.74
C LEU A 21 -6.35 -16.33 9.55
N LEU A 22 -6.76 -15.15 9.12
CA LEU A 22 -8.17 -14.89 8.85
C LEU A 22 -8.66 -15.76 7.66
N SER A 23 -7.86 -15.94 6.62
CA SER A 23 -8.24 -16.78 5.47
C SER A 23 -8.37 -18.26 5.86
N ALA A 24 -7.54 -18.74 6.79
CA ALA A 24 -7.61 -20.10 7.31
C ALA A 24 -8.87 -20.33 8.16
N GLN A 25 -9.33 -19.30 8.89
CA GLN A 25 -10.49 -19.39 9.77
C GLN A 25 -11.83 -19.16 9.06
N PHE A 26 -11.89 -18.20 8.14
CA PHE A 26 -13.13 -17.72 7.53
C PHE A 26 -13.32 -18.17 6.07
N GLY A 27 -12.29 -18.75 5.46
CA GLY A 27 -12.33 -19.25 4.10
C GLY A 27 -12.40 -18.15 3.01
N PRO A 28 -12.42 -18.57 1.75
CA PRO A 28 -12.29 -17.68 0.58
C PRO A 28 -13.51 -16.80 0.31
N HIS A 29 -14.65 -17.07 0.96
CA HIS A 29 -15.86 -16.25 0.85
C HIS A 29 -15.70 -14.88 1.55
N ILE A 30 -15.03 -14.87 2.70
CA ILE A 30 -14.79 -13.66 3.47
C ILE A 30 -13.46 -13.03 3.06
N ILE A 31 -12.41 -13.84 2.83
CA ILE A 31 -11.12 -13.33 2.37
C ILE A 31 -10.85 -13.77 0.96
N HIS A 32 -10.88 -12.79 0.08
CA HIS A 32 -10.62 -13.04 -1.32
C HIS A 32 -9.17 -13.53 -1.54
N PRO A 33 -8.93 -14.60 -2.32
CA PRO A 33 -7.58 -15.11 -2.59
C PRO A 33 -6.62 -14.07 -3.19
N TYR A 34 -7.15 -13.05 -3.87
CA TYR A 34 -6.36 -11.95 -4.43
C TYR A 34 -5.89 -10.91 -3.40
N SER A 35 -6.37 -10.95 -2.15
CA SER A 35 -5.95 -10.00 -1.10
C SER A 35 -4.43 -10.03 -0.87
N ALA A 36 -3.79 -11.20 -0.98
CA ALA A 36 -2.33 -11.31 -0.91
C ALA A 36 -1.61 -10.62 -2.08
N ARG A 37 -2.19 -10.63 -3.29
CA ARG A 37 -1.63 -9.92 -4.45
C ARG A 37 -1.78 -8.41 -4.30
N VAL A 38 -2.91 -7.95 -3.76
CA VAL A 38 -3.14 -6.54 -3.43
C VAL A 38 -2.15 -6.06 -2.38
N LEU A 39 -1.93 -6.86 -1.33
CA LEU A 39 -0.92 -6.57 -0.31
C LEU A 39 0.47 -6.35 -0.93
N LEU A 40 0.91 -7.28 -1.79
CA LEU A 40 2.22 -7.21 -2.44
C LEU A 40 2.31 -5.98 -3.36
N LEU A 41 1.26 -5.72 -4.15
CA LEU A 41 1.18 -4.53 -4.99
C LEU A 41 1.36 -3.25 -4.18
N LEU A 42 0.62 -3.11 -3.07
CA LEU A 42 0.71 -1.94 -2.21
C LEU A 42 2.09 -1.80 -1.57
N ALA A 43 2.71 -2.91 -1.15
CA ALA A 43 4.08 -2.90 -0.64
C ALA A 43 5.09 -2.38 -1.69
N VAL A 44 4.98 -2.87 -2.93
CA VAL A 44 5.85 -2.44 -4.04
C VAL A 44 5.61 -0.97 -4.38
N LEU A 45 4.36 -0.54 -4.47
CA LEU A 45 4.02 0.86 -4.74
C LEU A 45 4.54 1.77 -3.63
N THR A 46 4.31 1.45 -2.36
CA THR A 46 4.79 2.25 -1.23
C THR A 46 6.33 2.28 -1.16
N GLY A 47 7.00 1.16 -1.41
CA GLY A 47 8.46 1.13 -1.50
C GLY A 47 9.00 1.97 -2.66
N GLY A 48 8.36 1.88 -3.82
CA GLY A 48 8.71 2.61 -5.03
C GLY A 48 8.49 4.12 -4.90
N THR A 49 7.35 4.54 -4.36
CA THR A 49 7.05 5.96 -4.12
C THR A 49 8.01 6.54 -3.10
N TYR A 50 8.28 5.84 -2.00
CA TYR A 50 9.28 6.28 -1.02
C TYR A 50 10.67 6.42 -1.63
N TYR A 51 11.11 5.46 -2.45
CA TYR A 51 12.39 5.54 -3.15
C TYR A 51 12.46 6.76 -4.09
N LEU A 52 11.39 7.01 -4.84
CA LEU A 52 11.29 8.19 -5.71
C LEU A 52 11.34 9.48 -4.90
N THR A 53 10.56 9.59 -3.82
CA THR A 53 10.57 10.74 -2.92
C THR A 53 11.97 10.98 -2.35
N ALA A 54 12.62 9.95 -1.83
CA ALA A 54 13.99 10.05 -1.31
C ALA A 54 14.98 10.53 -2.37
N ARG A 55 14.86 10.06 -3.61
CA ARG A 55 15.75 10.46 -4.72
C ARG A 55 15.52 11.91 -5.16
N VAL A 56 14.27 12.37 -5.20
CA VAL A 56 13.93 13.75 -5.56
C VAL A 56 14.36 14.72 -4.46
N THR A 57 14.09 14.39 -3.19
CA THR A 57 14.48 15.21 -2.04
C THR A 57 15.99 15.28 -1.86
N ALA A 58 16.74 14.26 -2.29
CA ALA A 58 18.21 14.30 -2.30
C ALA A 58 18.79 15.35 -3.28
N VAL A 59 18.04 15.74 -4.30
CA VAL A 59 18.45 16.80 -5.25
C VAL A 59 18.14 18.18 -4.67
N LYS A 60 16.91 18.40 -4.19
CA LYS A 60 16.52 19.61 -3.43
C LYS A 60 15.46 19.28 -2.39
N GLN A 61 15.68 19.75 -1.16
CA GLN A 61 14.76 19.50 -0.05
C GLN A 61 13.39 20.18 -0.24
N ASP A 62 13.34 21.32 -0.94
CA ASP A 62 12.09 22.06 -1.21
C ASP A 62 11.07 21.24 -2.01
N TYR A 63 11.52 20.23 -2.77
CA TYR A 63 10.63 19.34 -3.52
C TYR A 63 10.02 18.22 -2.67
N PHE A 64 10.31 18.13 -1.37
CA PHE A 64 9.79 17.07 -0.51
C PHE A 64 8.26 16.99 -0.56
N ILE A 65 7.57 18.12 -0.39
CA ILE A 65 6.10 18.17 -0.41
C ILE A 65 5.56 17.69 -1.76
N ALA A 66 6.10 18.21 -2.87
CA ALA A 66 5.68 17.83 -4.21
C ALA A 66 5.94 16.33 -4.49
N ALA A 67 7.10 15.82 -4.08
CA ALA A 67 7.47 14.42 -4.28
C ALA A 67 6.64 13.46 -3.40
N TYR A 68 6.26 13.87 -2.19
CA TYR A 68 5.38 13.10 -1.33
C TYR A 68 3.96 13.04 -1.89
N PHE A 69 3.33 14.19 -2.18
CA PHE A 69 1.98 14.21 -2.73
C PHE A 69 1.92 13.55 -4.10
N GLY A 70 2.96 13.71 -4.94
CA GLY A 70 3.12 12.96 -6.17
C GLY A 70 3.16 11.45 -5.93
N GLY A 71 3.91 10.99 -4.92
CA GLY A 71 3.94 9.59 -4.50
C GLY A 71 2.57 9.07 -4.06
N VAL A 72 1.84 9.83 -3.24
CA VAL A 72 0.48 9.49 -2.80
C VAL A 72 -0.46 9.35 -4.00
N VAL A 73 -0.43 10.29 -4.94
CA VAL A 73 -1.24 10.25 -6.17
C VAL A 73 -0.86 9.05 -7.04
N LEU A 74 0.44 8.78 -7.23
CA LEU A 74 0.92 7.61 -7.99
C LEU A 74 0.46 6.30 -7.36
N ARG A 75 0.57 6.16 -6.03
CA ARG A 75 0.08 4.98 -5.31
C ARG A 75 -1.42 4.82 -5.49
N PHE A 76 -2.19 5.90 -5.32
CA PHE A 76 -3.64 5.90 -5.49
C PHE A 76 -4.05 5.48 -6.91
N LEU A 77 -3.55 6.19 -7.93
CA LEU A 77 -3.88 5.89 -9.33
C LEU A 77 -3.40 4.50 -9.75
N GLY A 78 -2.19 4.09 -9.35
CA GLY A 78 -1.66 2.76 -9.62
C GLY A 78 -2.50 1.66 -8.99
N SER A 79 -2.94 1.86 -7.75
CA SER A 79 -3.80 0.92 -7.03
C SER A 79 -5.20 0.82 -7.64
N ILE A 80 -5.80 1.94 -8.06
CA ILE A 80 -7.08 1.97 -8.77
C ILE A 80 -6.97 1.32 -10.15
N LEU A 81 -5.91 1.60 -10.90
CA LEU A 81 -5.71 1.03 -12.22
C LEU A 81 -5.65 -0.50 -12.17
N VAL A 82 -4.87 -1.06 -11.25
CA VAL A 82 -4.76 -2.52 -11.10
C VAL A 82 -6.08 -3.13 -10.63
N LEU A 83 -6.77 -2.48 -9.68
CA LEU A 83 -8.08 -2.91 -9.22
C LEU A 83 -9.11 -2.86 -10.37
N GLY A 84 -9.11 -1.81 -11.18
CA GLY A 84 -9.98 -1.67 -12.35
C GLY A 84 -9.73 -2.74 -13.41
N ILE A 85 -8.46 -3.02 -13.73
CA ILE A 85 -8.09 -4.12 -14.64
C ILE A 85 -8.59 -5.46 -14.09
N TYR A 86 -8.45 -5.68 -12.79
CA TYR A 86 -8.97 -6.89 -12.15
C TYR A 86 -10.49 -6.99 -12.30
N LEU A 87 -11.24 -5.94 -11.95
CA LEU A 87 -12.70 -5.92 -12.03
C LEU A 87 -13.19 -6.12 -13.47
N TYR A 88 -12.51 -5.52 -14.44
CA TYR A 88 -12.79 -5.69 -15.85
C TYR A 88 -12.58 -7.15 -16.31
N ARG A 89 -11.46 -7.77 -15.94
CA ARG A 89 -11.18 -9.18 -16.25
C ARG A 89 -12.08 -10.16 -15.51
N ALA A 90 -12.55 -9.80 -14.30
CA ALA A 90 -13.43 -10.63 -13.48
C ALA A 90 -14.91 -10.60 -13.91
N GLY A 91 -15.26 -9.86 -14.98
CA GLY A 91 -16.64 -9.78 -15.47
C GLY A 91 -17.56 -8.85 -14.65
N GLY A 92 -16.98 -7.95 -13.85
CA GLY A 92 -17.71 -6.93 -13.07
C GLY A 92 -17.99 -7.30 -11.60
N VAL A 93 -18.84 -6.48 -10.96
CA VAL A 93 -19.11 -6.51 -9.49
C VAL A 93 -20.10 -7.61 -9.08
N HIS A 94 -20.67 -8.36 -10.03
CA HIS A 94 -21.75 -9.32 -9.76
C HIS A 94 -21.32 -10.60 -9.01
N ASN A 95 -20.03 -10.79 -8.78
CA ASN A 95 -19.52 -11.91 -7.99
C ASN A 95 -19.41 -11.51 -6.51
N GLN A 96 -19.96 -12.31 -5.58
CA GLN A 96 -19.93 -12.02 -4.14
C GLN A 96 -18.49 -11.80 -3.61
N GLY A 97 -17.49 -12.46 -4.21
CA GLY A 97 -16.08 -12.28 -3.86
C GLY A 97 -15.51 -10.89 -4.21
N THR A 98 -16.12 -10.15 -5.14
CA THR A 98 -15.65 -8.84 -5.57
C THR A 98 -15.81 -7.79 -4.46
N ILE A 99 -16.90 -7.85 -3.69
CA ILE A 99 -17.12 -6.94 -2.56
C ILE A 99 -16.08 -7.19 -1.46
N SER A 100 -15.83 -8.44 -1.12
CA SER A 100 -14.78 -8.82 -0.15
C SER A 100 -13.40 -8.32 -0.57
N LEU A 101 -13.07 -8.38 -1.88
CA LEU A 101 -11.83 -7.85 -2.41
C LEU A 101 -11.76 -6.31 -2.33
N LEU A 102 -12.85 -5.61 -2.65
CA LEU A 102 -12.91 -4.15 -2.57
C LEU A 102 -12.69 -3.68 -1.13
N ILE A 103 -13.37 -4.30 -0.16
CA ILE A 103 -13.21 -4.00 1.26
C ILE A 103 -11.76 -4.26 1.70
N ALA A 104 -11.20 -5.43 1.35
CA ALA A 104 -9.81 -5.74 1.66
C ALA A 104 -8.84 -4.73 1.03
N PHE A 105 -9.07 -4.32 -0.22
CA PHE A 105 -8.28 -3.31 -0.90
C PHE A 105 -8.30 -1.98 -0.14
N PHE A 106 -9.47 -1.46 0.24
CA PHE A 106 -9.58 -0.19 0.95
C PHE A 106 -8.90 -0.25 2.32
N ILE A 107 -9.13 -1.32 3.10
CA ILE A 107 -8.50 -1.51 4.40
C ILE A 107 -6.98 -1.53 4.25
N LEU A 108 -6.46 -2.35 3.33
CA LEU A 108 -5.02 -2.41 3.08
C LEU A 108 -4.47 -1.07 2.59
N TYR A 109 -5.18 -0.39 1.69
CA TYR A 109 -4.76 0.90 1.18
C TYR A 109 -4.62 1.94 2.30
N PHE A 110 -5.58 2.00 3.23
CA PHE A 110 -5.52 2.89 4.39
C PHE A 110 -4.41 2.51 5.36
N LEU A 111 -4.18 1.22 5.59
CA LEU A 111 -3.08 0.74 6.43
C LEU A 111 -1.72 1.15 5.86
N TYR A 112 -1.51 1.00 4.54
CA TYR A 112 -0.29 1.49 3.88
C TYR A 112 -0.18 3.01 3.87
N ALA A 113 -1.30 3.74 3.73
CA ALA A 113 -1.32 5.20 3.83
C ALA A 113 -0.90 5.67 5.23
N GLY A 114 -1.45 5.05 6.27
CA GLY A 114 -1.11 5.34 7.67
C GLY A 114 0.35 5.01 7.98
N PHE A 115 0.86 3.88 7.47
CA PHE A 115 2.27 3.53 7.57
C PHE A 115 3.17 4.59 6.91
N GLU A 116 2.82 5.06 5.71
CA GLU A 116 3.57 6.09 4.99
C GLU A 116 3.63 7.41 5.77
N ILE A 117 2.50 7.86 6.32
CA ILE A 117 2.42 9.05 7.18
C ILE A 117 3.30 8.87 8.43
N TRP A 118 3.18 7.73 9.13
CA TRP A 118 3.99 7.43 10.30
C TRP A 118 5.49 7.40 9.98
N ALA A 119 5.87 6.81 8.85
CA ALA A 119 7.26 6.72 8.41
C ALA A 119 7.84 8.11 8.08
N ILE A 120 7.02 9.03 7.58
CA ILE A 120 7.43 10.42 7.36
C ILE A 120 7.58 11.13 8.69
N LEU A 121 6.54 11.10 9.55
CA LEU A 121 6.56 11.77 10.85
C LEU A 121 7.74 11.33 11.73
N SER A 122 8.06 10.04 11.74
CA SER A 122 9.20 9.49 12.49
C SER A 122 10.56 9.92 11.94
N ASN A 123 10.65 10.27 10.65
CA ASN A 123 11.86 10.79 10.00
C ASN A 123 11.92 12.33 9.92
N LEU A 124 10.89 13.06 10.36
CA LEU A 124 10.88 14.54 10.34
C LEU A 124 11.71 15.20 11.47
N ARG A 125 12.28 14.41 12.40
CA ARG A 125 13.09 14.91 13.52
C ARG A 125 14.26 15.86 13.18
N PRO A 126 14.86 15.92 11.97
CA PRO A 126 15.90 16.91 11.66
C PRO A 126 15.36 18.27 11.16
N PHE A 127 14.07 18.41 10.83
CA PHE A 127 13.53 19.62 10.17
C PHE A 127 12.97 20.69 11.13
N SER A 128 13.13 20.51 12.44
CA SER A 128 12.62 21.43 13.50
C SER A 128 13.76 22.22 14.18
N LYS A 129 14.74 22.69 13.41
CA LYS A 129 15.69 23.72 13.89
C LYS A 129 15.83 24.83 12.87
#